data_AF-A0A101AF98-F1
#
_entry.id   AF-A0A101AF98-F1
#
_cell.length_a   1.000
_cell.length_b   1.000
_cell.length_c   1.000
_cell.angle_alpha   90.00
_cell.angle_beta   90.00
_cell.angle_gamma   90.00
#
_symmetry.space_group_name_H-M   'P 1'
#
loop_
_entity.id
_entity.type
_entity.pdbx_description
1 polymer ?
#
loop_
_entity_poly.entity_id
_entity_poly.type
_entity_poly.pdbx_seq_one_letter_code
_entity_poly.pdbx_strand_id
1 'polypeptide(L)'
;MKAISRVLVALIAAAAALFTSTGTSNAGLDNELSLLDGQGRTLTVQQWDTFLNGVFPLDRNRLTREWFHSGRAKYIVAGEGAEDFEGSLELGYQIGFPWSLGVGINFSYTTPNIAFDSADFGVIDPIGDGTAIDILPEIVTPPLFPGVSISADLGNGPGIQEVATFAVDVTG
;
A
#
# COMPACT_ATOMS: atom_id res chain seq x y z
N MET A 1 3.36 -66.05 -20.68
CA MET A 1 4.45 -65.12 -20.27
C MET A 1 4.13 -63.63 -20.49
N LYS A 2 3.40 -63.23 -21.54
CA LYS A 2 3.13 -61.79 -21.82
C LYS A 2 2.22 -61.08 -20.80
N ALA A 3 1.24 -61.79 -20.21
CA ALA A 3 0.34 -61.21 -19.21
C ALA A 3 1.03 -60.91 -17.87
N ILE A 4 1.84 -61.85 -17.37
CA ILE A 4 2.61 -61.69 -16.13
C ILE A 4 3.61 -60.53 -16.23
N SER A 5 4.30 -60.41 -17.37
CA SER A 5 5.22 -59.30 -17.62
C SER A 5 4.52 -57.94 -17.66
N ARG A 6 3.30 -57.85 -18.21
CA ARG A 6 2.50 -56.62 -18.21
C ARG A 6 2.04 -56.22 -16.81
N VAL A 7 1.63 -57.20 -16.00
CA VAL A 7 1.24 -56.97 -14.60
C VAL A 7 2.44 -56.49 -13.77
N LEU A 8 3.62 -57.08 -13.97
CA LEU A 8 4.84 -56.66 -13.29
C LEU A 8 5.23 -55.23 -13.64
N VAL A 9 5.18 -54.86 -14.93
CA VAL A 9 5.47 -53.50 -15.38
C VAL A 9 4.47 -52.49 -14.82
N ALA A 10 3.17 -52.85 -14.76
CA ALA A 10 2.14 -52.00 -14.16
C ALA A 10 2.38 -51.78 -12.65
N LEU A 11 2.80 -52.82 -11.92
CA LEU A 11 3.15 -52.71 -10.51
C LEU A 11 4.37 -51.83 -10.27
N ILE A 12 5.42 -51.98 -11.09
CA ILE A 12 6.62 -51.14 -11.00
C ILE A 12 6.29 -49.68 -11.32
N ALA A 13 5.47 -49.42 -12.33
CA ALA A 13 5.03 -48.07 -12.68
C ALA A 13 4.17 -47.44 -11.56
N ALA A 14 3.26 -48.21 -10.95
CA ALA A 14 2.46 -47.76 -9.83
C ALA A 14 3.32 -47.46 -8.59
N ALA A 15 4.32 -48.31 -8.31
CA ALA A 15 5.27 -48.07 -7.23
C ALA A 15 6.13 -46.83 -7.50
N ALA A 16 6.63 -46.64 -8.73
CA ALA A 16 7.40 -45.46 -9.11
C ALA A 16 6.58 -44.16 -9.00
N ALA A 17 5.30 -44.19 -9.38
CA ALA A 17 4.40 -43.04 -9.30
C ALA A 17 4.15 -42.59 -7.85
N LEU A 18 4.18 -43.51 -6.87
CA LEU A 18 4.08 -43.17 -5.45
C LEU A 18 5.27 -42.31 -4.99
N PHE A 19 6.48 -42.59 -5.49
CA PHE A 19 7.69 -41.84 -5.14
C PHE A 19 7.82 -40.47 -5.84
N THR A 20 7.08 -40.22 -6.91
CA THR A 20 7.09 -38.92 -7.62
C THR A 20 6.07 -37.90 -7.09
N SER A 21 5.22 -38.27 -6.13
CA SER A 21 4.06 -37.44 -5.70
C SER A 21 4.20 -36.70 -4.38
N THR A 22 5.30 -36.88 -3.64
CA THR A 22 5.54 -36.10 -2.42
C THR A 22 6.21 -34.79 -2.79
N GLY A 23 5.41 -33.83 -3.28
CA GLY A 23 5.82 -32.44 -3.31
C GLY A 23 6.06 -32.01 -1.86
N THR A 24 7.32 -31.99 -1.42
CA THR A 24 7.69 -31.39 -0.15
C THR A 24 7.36 -29.91 -0.25
N SER A 25 6.25 -29.49 0.36
CA SER A 25 6.06 -28.08 0.67
C SER A 25 7.16 -27.74 1.68
N ASN A 26 8.26 -27.16 1.18
CA ASN A 26 9.38 -26.78 2.02
C ASN A 26 8.88 -25.72 2.98
N ALA A 27 8.76 -26.07 4.26
CA ALA A 27 8.75 -25.07 5.31
C ALA A 27 10.19 -24.51 5.37
N GLY A 28 10.42 -23.40 4.67
CA GLY A 28 11.75 -22.87 4.40
C GLY A 28 12.17 -21.88 5.48
N LEU A 29 13.42 -22.00 5.94
CA LEU A 29 14.07 -20.90 6.64
C LEU A 29 14.37 -19.82 5.60
N ASP A 30 13.78 -18.65 5.73
CA ASP A 30 13.99 -17.53 4.81
C ASP A 30 15.28 -16.80 5.14
N ASN A 31 15.48 -16.49 6.42
CA ASN A 31 16.64 -15.77 6.93
C ASN A 31 16.81 -15.97 8.44
N GLU A 32 18.04 -15.80 8.90
CA GLU A 32 18.40 -15.86 10.32
C GLU A 32 19.52 -14.87 10.65
N LEU A 33 19.54 -14.43 11.90
CA LEU A 33 20.62 -13.63 12.45
C LEU A 33 20.92 -14.07 13.87
N SER A 34 22.21 -14.16 14.21
CA SER A 34 22.66 -14.45 15.56
C SER A 34 23.49 -13.30 16.12
N LEU A 35 23.28 -13.00 17.40
CA LEU A 35 23.95 -11.93 18.14
C LEU A 35 24.35 -12.44 19.52
N LEU A 36 25.57 -12.11 19.96
CA LEU A 36 25.98 -12.30 21.35
C LEU A 36 25.50 -11.09 22.17
N ASP A 37 24.72 -11.34 23.21
CA ASP A 37 24.23 -10.29 24.10
C ASP A 37 25.27 -9.86 25.14
N GLY A 38 24.93 -8.84 25.94
CA GLY A 38 25.83 -8.30 26.98
C GLY A 38 26.09 -9.24 28.16
N GLN A 39 25.33 -10.33 28.28
CA GLN A 39 25.46 -11.34 29.33
C GLN A 39 26.17 -12.61 28.83
N GLY A 40 26.62 -12.62 27.57
CA GLY A 40 27.30 -13.76 26.97
C GLY A 40 26.37 -14.84 26.41
N ARG A 41 25.07 -14.56 26.27
CA ARG A 41 24.09 -15.45 25.63
C ARG A 41 24.10 -15.21 24.12
N THR A 42 24.03 -16.28 23.35
CA THR A 42 23.83 -16.22 21.90
C THR A 42 22.34 -16.23 21.61
N LEU A 43 21.84 -15.13 21.06
CA LEU A 43 20.46 -14.93 20.63
C LEU A 43 20.39 -15.14 19.12
N THR A 44 19.60 -16.09 18.67
CA THR A 44 19.32 -16.32 17.25
C THR A 44 17.86 -16.05 16.98
N VAL A 45 17.56 -15.21 15.98
CA VAL A 45 16.21 -14.98 15.46
C VAL A 45 16.13 -15.50 14.03
N GLN A 46 14.99 -16.12 13.70
CA GLN A 46 14.76 -16.76 12.42
C GLN A 46 13.38 -16.39 11.88
N GLN A 47 13.32 -16.21 10.57
CA GLN A 47 12.09 -15.98 9.83
C GLN A 47 11.83 -17.15 8.88
N TRP A 48 10.62 -17.68 8.92
CA TRP A 48 10.21 -18.88 8.18
C TRP A 48 8.91 -18.65 7.42
N ASP A 49 8.78 -19.31 6.28
CA ASP A 49 7.55 -19.39 5.48
C ASP A 49 6.90 -18.03 5.18
N THR A 50 7.71 -17.00 4.97
CA THR A 50 7.22 -15.64 4.78
C THR A 50 6.60 -15.49 3.42
N PHE A 51 5.35 -15.07 3.40
CA PHE A 51 4.61 -14.83 2.19
C PHE A 51 3.78 -13.56 2.33
N LEU A 52 4.07 -12.59 1.45
CA LEU A 52 3.27 -11.39 1.25
C LEU A 52 2.44 -11.55 -0.03
N ASN A 53 1.15 -11.82 0.14
CA ASN A 53 0.23 -12.06 -0.96
C ASN A 53 -0.49 -10.78 -1.35
N GLY A 54 -0.04 -10.12 -2.43
CA GLY A 54 -0.74 -8.95 -2.99
C GLY A 54 -2.05 -9.34 -3.66
N VAL A 55 -3.13 -8.64 -3.31
CA VAL A 55 -4.48 -8.87 -3.86
C VAL A 55 -5.03 -7.63 -4.54
N PHE A 56 -6.07 -7.80 -5.35
CA PHE A 56 -6.79 -6.65 -5.89
C PHE A 56 -7.46 -5.88 -4.74
N PRO A 57 -7.23 -4.55 -4.64
CA PRO A 57 -7.81 -3.73 -3.58
C PRO A 57 -9.33 -3.83 -3.55
N LEU A 58 -9.89 -4.05 -2.36
CA LEU A 58 -11.34 -4.17 -2.17
C LEU A 58 -12.09 -2.89 -2.56
N ASP A 59 -11.46 -1.73 -2.38
CA ASP A 59 -11.99 -0.40 -2.71
C ASP A 59 -11.96 -0.07 -4.21
N ARG A 60 -11.34 -0.95 -5.04
CA ARG A 60 -11.13 -0.78 -6.48
C ARG A 60 -10.39 0.51 -6.85
N ASN A 61 -9.65 1.08 -5.91
CA ASN A 61 -8.88 2.28 -6.13
C ASN A 61 -7.50 1.92 -6.70
N ARG A 62 -7.09 2.61 -7.77
CA ARG A 62 -5.78 2.41 -8.40
C ARG A 62 -4.61 2.88 -7.53
N LEU A 63 -4.88 3.73 -6.53
CA LEU A 63 -3.88 4.25 -5.59
C LEU A 63 -3.70 3.36 -4.37
N THR A 64 -4.65 2.45 -4.11
CA THR A 64 -4.59 1.51 -2.99
C THR A 64 -3.78 0.28 -3.36
N ARG A 65 -3.09 -0.29 -2.37
CA ARG A 65 -2.42 -1.59 -2.43
C ARG A 65 -2.85 -2.38 -1.21
N GLU A 66 -3.15 -3.66 -1.38
CA GLU A 66 -3.65 -4.53 -0.33
C GLU A 66 -2.94 -5.89 -0.40
N TRP A 67 -2.58 -6.46 0.74
CA TRP A 67 -1.91 -7.74 0.83
C TRP A 67 -2.22 -8.48 2.14
N PHE A 68 -2.00 -9.79 2.13
CA PHE A 68 -2.01 -10.62 3.34
C PHE A 68 -0.59 -11.07 3.69
N HIS A 69 -0.22 -10.95 4.97
CA HIS A 69 1.07 -11.39 5.48
C HIS A 69 0.94 -12.70 6.25
N SER A 70 1.68 -13.71 5.81
CA SER A 70 1.82 -15.01 6.47
C SER A 70 3.29 -15.28 6.74
N GLY A 71 3.62 -15.90 7.87
CA GLY A 71 4.99 -16.27 8.21
C GLY A 71 5.08 -16.79 9.64
N ARG A 72 6.26 -17.25 10.03
CA ARG A 72 6.58 -17.64 11.42
C ARG A 72 7.91 -17.04 11.85
N ALA A 73 7.93 -16.50 13.05
CA ALA A 73 9.17 -16.12 13.73
C ALA A 73 9.55 -17.22 14.72
N LYS A 74 10.84 -17.56 14.77
CA LYS A 74 11.41 -18.44 15.80
C LYS A 74 12.60 -17.76 16.43
N TYR A 75 12.87 -18.10 17.67
CA TYR A 75 14.05 -17.63 18.39
C TYR A 75 14.73 -18.81 19.10
N ILE A 76 16.03 -18.69 19.32
CA ILE A 76 16.85 -19.64 20.06
C ILE A 76 17.76 -18.82 20.98
N VAL A 77 17.82 -19.19 22.25
CA VAL A 77 18.75 -18.61 23.22
C VAL A 77 19.67 -19.72 23.71
N ALA A 78 20.98 -19.50 23.60
CA ALA A 78 22.00 -20.45 24.06
C ALA A 78 23.01 -19.75 24.98
N GLY A 79 23.46 -20.42 26.04
CA GLY A 79 24.41 -19.89 27.00
C GLY A 79 23.93 -20.04 28.45
N GLU A 80 24.67 -19.44 29.37
CA GLU A 80 24.30 -19.41 30.79
C GLU A 80 23.07 -18.51 31.00
N GLY A 81 22.08 -18.99 31.77
CA GLY A 81 20.83 -18.26 32.01
C GLY A 81 19.90 -18.16 30.79
N ALA A 82 20.01 -19.10 29.84
CA ALA A 82 19.10 -19.16 28.68
C ALA A 82 17.65 -19.51 29.07
N GLU A 83 17.46 -20.33 30.10
CA GLU A 83 16.13 -20.76 30.59
C GLU A 83 15.38 -19.64 31.32
N ASP A 84 16.10 -18.65 31.86
CA ASP A 84 15.55 -17.47 32.51
C ASP A 84 15.40 -16.29 31.52
N PHE A 85 15.42 -16.57 30.21
CA PHE A 85 15.25 -15.52 29.21
C PHE A 85 13.81 -14.98 29.21
N GLU A 86 13.67 -13.66 29.23
CA GLU A 86 12.42 -12.96 29.00
C GLU A 86 12.65 -11.89 27.92
N GLY A 87 11.75 -11.81 26.92
CA GLY A 87 11.86 -10.85 25.84
C GLY A 87 10.57 -10.70 25.02
N SER A 88 10.62 -9.90 23.95
CA SER A 88 9.53 -9.74 22.99
C SER A 88 9.94 -10.32 21.63
N LEU A 89 9.04 -11.10 21.02
CA LEU A 89 9.16 -11.60 19.67
C LEU A 89 8.20 -10.85 18.76
N GLU A 90 8.75 -10.22 17.73
CA GLU A 90 7.98 -9.42 16.77
C GLU A 90 8.22 -9.92 15.34
N LEU A 91 7.17 -9.90 14.53
CA LEU A 91 7.26 -10.15 13.09
C LEU A 91 6.48 -9.08 12.35
N GLY A 92 7.10 -8.47 11.35
CA GLY A 92 6.55 -7.33 10.65
C GLY A 92 7.26 -7.03 9.34
N TYR A 93 6.94 -5.88 8.76
CA TYR A 93 7.58 -5.38 7.55
C TYR A 93 7.60 -3.86 7.55
N GLN A 94 8.54 -3.31 6.78
CA GLN A 94 8.59 -1.89 6.49
C GLN A 94 7.98 -1.61 5.12
N ILE A 95 7.24 -0.52 5.01
CA ILE A 95 6.64 -0.04 3.77
C ILE A 95 7.11 1.36 3.45
N GLY A 96 7.48 1.59 2.19
CA GLY A 96 7.84 2.91 1.67
C GLY A 96 7.44 3.04 0.22
N PHE A 97 6.94 4.22 -0.14
CA PHE A 97 6.63 4.57 -1.53
C PHE A 97 7.04 6.02 -1.80
N PRO A 98 7.54 6.34 -3.01
CA PRO A 98 8.20 7.61 -3.27
C PRO A 98 7.26 8.82 -3.36
N TRP A 99 5.98 8.59 -3.66
CA TRP A 99 5.04 9.67 -3.96
C TRP A 99 3.67 9.49 -3.32
N SER A 100 3.12 10.57 -2.79
CA SER A 100 1.71 10.67 -2.40
C SER A 100 0.93 11.34 -3.52
N LEU A 101 -0.17 10.72 -3.96
CA LEU A 101 -1.01 11.22 -5.05
C LEU A 101 -2.45 11.41 -4.57
N GLY A 102 -2.97 12.64 -4.69
CA GLY A 102 -4.37 12.97 -4.51
C GLY A 102 -5.02 13.34 -5.84
N VAL A 103 -6.23 12.86 -6.11
CA VAL A 103 -6.98 13.21 -7.33
C VAL A 103 -8.33 13.81 -6.95
N GLY A 104 -8.60 15.01 -7.43
CA GLY A 104 -9.87 15.71 -7.28
C GLY A 104 -10.55 15.94 -8.63
N ILE A 105 -11.84 15.66 -8.72
CA ILE A 105 -12.67 15.98 -9.88
C ILE A 105 -13.77 16.91 -9.39
N ASN A 106 -13.86 18.10 -9.96
CA ASN A 106 -14.86 19.10 -9.58
C ASN A 106 -15.80 19.39 -10.76
N PHE A 107 -17.11 19.32 -10.50
CA PHE A 107 -18.13 19.79 -11.41
C PHE A 107 -18.64 21.14 -10.92
N SER A 108 -18.63 22.13 -11.81
CA SER A 108 -19.11 23.48 -11.51
C SER A 108 -20.16 23.91 -12.51
N TYR A 109 -21.26 24.45 -12.01
CA TYR A 109 -22.30 25.10 -12.79
C TYR A 109 -22.71 26.36 -12.06
N THR A 110 -22.65 27.48 -12.75
CA THR A 110 -23.08 28.77 -12.22
C THR A 110 -24.31 29.20 -13.01
N THR A 111 -25.41 29.48 -12.31
CA THR A 111 -26.60 30.03 -12.95
C THR A 111 -26.25 31.34 -13.66
N PRO A 112 -26.78 31.59 -14.87
CA PRO A 112 -26.54 32.84 -15.58
C PRO A 112 -26.82 34.04 -14.67
N ASN A 113 -25.84 34.94 -14.60
CA ASN A 113 -25.95 36.19 -13.88
C ASN A 113 -25.21 37.28 -14.66
N ILE A 114 -25.53 38.53 -14.40
CA ILE A 114 -24.86 39.68 -15.00
C ILE A 114 -24.31 40.56 -13.87
N ALA A 115 -23.09 41.02 -14.05
CA ALA A 115 -22.50 42.08 -13.26
C ALA A 115 -22.10 43.22 -14.20
N PHE A 116 -22.24 44.46 -13.73
CA PHE A 116 -21.70 45.62 -14.42
C PHE A 116 -20.29 45.87 -13.87
N ASP A 117 -19.29 45.85 -14.74
CA ASP A 117 -17.88 46.04 -14.34
C ASP A 117 -17.27 47.21 -15.10
N SER A 118 -16.52 48.05 -14.39
CA SER A 118 -15.87 49.28 -14.90
C SER A 118 -16.82 50.31 -15.56
N ALA A 119 -16.26 51.48 -15.88
CA ALA A 119 -16.95 52.55 -16.59
C ALA A 119 -16.40 52.62 -18.03
N ASP A 120 -17.24 52.40 -19.03
CA ASP A 120 -16.85 52.31 -20.44
C ASP A 120 -17.35 53.55 -21.25
N PHE A 121 -17.29 53.49 -22.59
CA PHE A 121 -17.77 54.51 -23.51
C PHE A 121 -19.16 55.03 -23.15
N GLY A 122 -19.23 56.30 -22.72
CA GLY A 122 -20.49 56.94 -22.34
C GLY A 122 -20.55 57.43 -20.90
N VAL A 123 -19.44 57.39 -20.15
CA VAL A 123 -19.32 58.11 -18.88
C VAL A 123 -19.59 59.60 -19.09
N ILE A 124 -20.75 60.07 -18.64
CA ILE A 124 -21.07 61.50 -18.61
C ILE A 124 -21.00 61.94 -17.15
N ASP A 125 -20.11 62.89 -16.86
CA ASP A 125 -20.12 63.65 -15.60
C ASP A 125 -20.72 65.02 -15.87
N PRO A 126 -22.08 65.15 -15.83
CA PRO A 126 -22.75 66.38 -16.22
C PRO A 126 -22.52 67.54 -15.24
N ILE A 127 -21.93 67.28 -14.06
CA ILE A 127 -21.79 68.27 -12.97
C ILE A 127 -20.31 68.53 -12.64
N GLY A 128 -19.38 67.67 -13.08
CA GLY A 128 -17.94 67.83 -12.84
C GLY A 128 -17.52 67.55 -11.40
N ASP A 129 -18.39 66.89 -10.63
CA ASP A 129 -18.22 66.57 -9.20
C ASP A 129 -17.78 65.10 -8.99
N GLY A 130 -17.42 64.40 -10.07
CA GLY A 130 -17.02 62.99 -10.03
C GLY A 130 -18.19 62.01 -9.91
N THR A 131 -19.44 62.49 -9.84
CA THR A 131 -20.65 61.67 -9.91
C THR A 131 -21.04 61.44 -11.37
N ALA A 132 -20.34 60.53 -12.04
CA ALA A 132 -20.62 60.20 -13.43
C ALA A 132 -21.73 59.15 -13.58
N ILE A 133 -22.52 59.28 -14.64
CA ILE A 133 -23.52 58.29 -15.07
C ILE A 133 -22.94 57.54 -16.27
N ASP A 134 -22.81 56.23 -16.13
CA ASP A 134 -22.47 55.34 -17.26
C ASP A 134 -23.75 54.84 -17.93
N ILE A 135 -23.92 55.21 -19.20
CA ILE A 135 -25.09 54.86 -20.02
C ILE A 135 -24.92 53.53 -20.76
N LEU A 136 -23.71 52.98 -20.82
CA LEU A 136 -23.39 51.69 -21.45
C LEU A 136 -22.34 50.92 -20.62
N PRO A 137 -22.70 50.47 -19.40
CA PRO A 137 -21.77 49.72 -18.56
C PRO A 137 -21.40 48.38 -19.20
N GLU A 138 -20.13 48.00 -19.11
CA GLU A 138 -19.65 46.69 -19.56
C GLU A 138 -20.31 45.57 -18.74
N ILE A 139 -20.81 44.54 -19.44
CA ILE A 139 -21.51 43.40 -18.83
C ILE A 139 -20.54 42.22 -18.72
N VAL A 140 -20.27 41.80 -17.50
CA VAL A 140 -19.51 40.59 -17.19
C VAL A 140 -20.45 39.49 -16.75
N THR A 141 -20.22 38.27 -17.26
CA THR A 141 -21.01 37.08 -16.89
C THR A 141 -20.10 36.00 -16.30
N PRO A 142 -20.60 35.18 -15.36
CA PRO A 142 -19.90 33.97 -14.95
C PRO A 142 -19.89 32.95 -16.10
N PRO A 143 -19.10 31.86 -16.01
CA PRO A 143 -19.08 30.81 -17.04
C PRO A 143 -20.48 30.32 -17.41
N LEU A 144 -20.86 30.48 -18.67
CA LEU A 144 -22.22 30.20 -19.16
C LEU A 144 -22.50 28.72 -19.43
N PHE A 145 -21.45 27.89 -19.45
CA PHE A 145 -21.54 26.46 -19.62
C PHE A 145 -21.12 25.74 -18.34
N PRO A 146 -21.68 24.55 -18.05
CA PRO A 146 -21.15 23.68 -17.01
C PRO A 146 -19.69 23.33 -17.34
N GLY A 147 -18.84 23.37 -16.32
CA GLY A 147 -17.42 23.06 -16.42
C GLY A 147 -17.06 21.86 -15.56
N VAL A 148 -16.23 20.97 -16.09
CA VAL A 148 -15.55 19.92 -15.33
C VAL A 148 -14.07 20.28 -15.26
N SER A 149 -13.50 20.28 -14.06
CA SER A 149 -12.06 20.39 -13.86
C SER A 149 -11.51 19.16 -13.16
N ILE A 150 -10.27 18.81 -13.50
CA ILE A 150 -9.49 17.76 -12.86
C ILE A 150 -8.24 18.39 -12.26
N SER A 151 -7.95 18.08 -11.01
CA SER A 151 -6.70 18.39 -10.35
C SER A 151 -6.05 17.11 -9.83
N ALA A 152 -4.75 16.99 -10.02
CA ALA A 152 -3.96 15.88 -9.51
C ALA A 152 -2.74 16.46 -8.79
N ASP A 153 -2.66 16.20 -7.49
CA ASP A 153 -1.62 16.73 -6.61
C ASP A 153 -0.62 15.61 -6.31
N LEU A 154 0.63 15.80 -6.75
CA LEU A 154 1.73 14.87 -6.51
C LEU A 154 2.72 15.47 -5.53
N GLY A 155 2.91 14.81 -4.40
CA GLY A 155 3.88 15.19 -3.37
C GLY A 155 4.86 14.07 -3.06
N ASN A 156 5.87 14.39 -2.25
CA ASN A 156 6.79 13.40 -1.72
C ASN A 156 6.01 12.39 -0.85
N GLY A 157 6.40 11.12 -0.93
CA GLY A 157 5.83 10.07 -0.08
C GLY A 157 6.16 10.29 1.40
N PRO A 158 5.47 9.58 2.31
CA PRO A 158 5.57 9.80 3.76
C PRO A 158 6.86 9.23 4.39
N GLY A 159 7.83 8.78 3.58
CA GLY A 159 9.01 8.05 4.04
C GLY A 159 8.75 6.56 4.21
N ILE A 160 9.50 5.94 5.12
CA ILE A 160 9.40 4.51 5.45
C ILE A 160 8.63 4.38 6.77
N GLN A 161 7.66 3.48 6.80
CA GLN A 161 6.86 3.14 7.98
C GLN A 161 7.07 1.68 8.33
N GLU A 162 6.94 1.36 9.61
CA GLU A 162 7.07 -0.01 10.12
C GLU A 162 5.74 -0.51 10.65
N VAL A 163 5.41 -1.76 10.35
CA VAL A 163 4.20 -2.43 10.82
C VAL A 163 4.57 -3.77 11.44
N ALA A 164 4.32 -3.91 12.74
CA ALA A 164 4.37 -5.19 13.44
C ALA A 164 3.05 -5.94 13.22
N THR A 165 3.13 -7.13 12.63
CA THR A 165 1.96 -8.02 12.47
C THR A 165 1.56 -8.64 13.81
N PHE A 166 2.55 -8.99 14.62
CA PHE A 166 2.36 -9.28 16.04
C PHE A 166 3.61 -8.86 16.82
N ALA A 167 3.40 -8.59 18.10
CA ALA A 167 4.44 -8.41 19.11
C ALA A 167 3.95 -9.12 20.37
N VAL A 168 4.71 -10.12 20.84
CA VAL A 168 4.31 -10.97 21.96
C VAL A 168 5.48 -11.24 22.89
N ASP A 169 5.20 -11.32 24.18
CA ASP A 169 6.19 -11.68 25.19
C ASP A 169 6.52 -13.19 25.09
N VAL A 170 7.80 -13.52 25.23
CA VAL A 170 8.33 -14.89 25.17
C VAL A 170 9.29 -15.14 26.33
N THR A 171 9.27 -16.38 26.83
CA THR A 171 10.16 -16.86 27.91
C THR A 171 10.87 -18.16 27.51
N GLY A 172 12.07 -18.36 28.04
CA GLY A 172 12.95 -19.52 27.79
C GLY A 172 12.43 -20.87 28.27
#